data_AF-A0AAV0JI51-F1
#
_entry.id   AF-A0AAV0JI51-F1
#
_cell.length_a   1.000
_cell.length_b   1.000
_cell.length_c   1.000
_cell.angle_alpha   90.00
_cell.angle_beta   90.00
_cell.angle_gamma   90.00
#
_symmetry.space_group_name_H-M   'P 1'
#
loop_
_entity.id
_entity.type
_entity.pdbx_description
1 polymer ?
#
loop_
_entity_poly.entity_id
_entity_poly.type
_entity_poly.pdbx_seq_one_letter_code
_entity_poly.pdbx_strand_id
1 'polypeptide(L)'
;MQMGSATEVQTMNSPGLIIKNTDSIRWFLRSASNETHLPLELKDAASRLLSQDNVHYVSLRSIWTGSQPSSRPELMLLLSGSEFIFPTPKPREKGEELKARLRKLEELAERKAYQELVKDITPSKETTEPFSSYKDQLGFGLHVGLTMFTGYLVGYAAFRALFGHSPAMSAAGGILGLVGAMLLETLLFIIRTSDPAPKSNRTKLKKP
;
A
#
# COMPACT_ATOMS: atom_id res chain seq x y z
N MET A 1 33.77 6.95 40.90
CA MET A 1 33.21 5.77 41.58
C MET A 1 31.79 5.55 41.06
N GLN A 2 31.66 4.75 40.00
CA GLN A 2 30.46 3.98 39.64
C GLN A 2 30.82 3.17 38.38
N MET A 3 31.24 1.92 38.62
CA MET A 3 31.36 0.88 37.61
C MET A 3 29.94 0.42 37.28
N GLY A 4 29.46 0.79 36.09
CA GLY A 4 28.29 0.17 35.46
C GLY A 4 28.75 -1.04 34.67
N SER A 5 28.46 -2.23 35.20
CA SER A 5 28.79 -3.54 34.66
C SER A 5 28.29 -3.73 33.23
N ALA A 6 29.21 -3.66 32.26
CA ALA A 6 28.97 -4.10 30.89
C ALA A 6 29.16 -5.63 30.83
N THR A 7 28.16 -6.40 31.26
CA THR A 7 28.18 -7.87 31.14
C THR A 7 26.82 -8.42 30.77
N GLU A 8 26.13 -7.76 29.82
CA GLU A 8 24.84 -8.23 29.33
C GLU A 8 24.72 -8.05 27.80
N VAL A 9 25.79 -8.35 27.04
CA VAL A 9 25.72 -8.34 25.56
C VAL A 9 26.68 -9.37 24.94
N GLN A 10 26.59 -10.66 25.27
CA GLN A 10 27.42 -11.68 24.58
C GLN A 10 26.76 -13.05 24.30
N THR A 11 25.44 -13.17 24.28
CA THR A 11 24.78 -14.44 23.83
C THR A 11 24.00 -14.35 22.52
N MET A 12 23.84 -13.17 21.90
CA MET A 12 23.10 -13.03 20.63
C MET A 12 23.96 -13.21 19.36
N ASN A 13 25.27 -13.48 19.48
CA ASN A 13 26.20 -13.45 18.33
C ASN A 13 26.49 -14.81 17.67
N SER A 14 25.79 -15.89 18.06
CA SER A 14 25.89 -17.16 17.34
C SER A 14 24.73 -17.29 16.35
N PRO A 15 24.97 -17.19 15.02
CA PRO A 15 23.92 -17.45 14.05
C PRO A 15 23.47 -18.91 14.18
N GLY A 16 22.18 -19.14 14.43
CA GLY A 16 21.66 -20.50 14.56
C GLY A 16 20.25 -20.56 15.11
N LEU A 17 19.69 -21.77 15.09
CA LEU A 17 18.36 -22.06 15.63
C LEU A 17 18.39 -21.94 17.16
N ILE A 18 17.52 -21.09 17.70
CA ILE A 18 17.30 -20.93 19.14
C ILE A 18 16.00 -21.63 19.51
N ILE A 19 16.05 -22.40 20.57
CA ILE A 19 14.98 -23.29 21.03
C ILE A 19 14.67 -22.93 22.49
N LYS A 20 13.40 -22.87 22.86
CA LYS A 20 13.00 -22.63 24.25
C LYS A 20 13.34 -23.82 25.15
N ASN A 21 13.82 -23.56 26.35
CA ASN A 21 14.25 -24.57 27.30
C ASN A 21 13.04 -25.21 28.01
N THR A 22 12.48 -26.26 27.41
CA THR A 22 11.38 -27.04 27.97
C THR A 22 11.84 -27.97 29.10
N ASP A 23 10.90 -28.51 29.88
CA ASP A 23 11.22 -29.41 30.99
C ASP A 23 11.96 -30.68 30.55
N SER A 24 11.65 -31.20 29.35
CA SER A 24 12.37 -32.33 28.73
C SER A 24 13.84 -32.01 28.50
N ILE A 25 14.13 -30.82 27.97
CA ILE A 25 15.48 -30.33 27.70
C ILE A 25 16.21 -30.07 29.02
N ARG A 26 15.56 -29.44 30.00
CA ARG A 26 16.14 -29.21 31.34
C ARG A 26 16.48 -30.51 32.05
N TRP A 27 15.60 -31.51 31.98
CA TRP A 27 15.86 -32.82 32.55
C TRP A 27 17.08 -33.49 31.89
N PHE A 28 17.15 -33.48 30.56
CA PHE A 28 18.29 -34.02 29.82
C PHE A 28 19.60 -33.31 30.18
N LEU A 29 19.61 -31.97 30.23
CA LEU A 29 20.79 -31.20 30.58
C LEU A 29 21.27 -31.46 32.02
N ARG A 30 20.35 -31.70 32.98
CA ARG A 30 20.71 -32.11 34.36
C ARG A 30 21.33 -33.51 34.40
N SER A 31 20.82 -34.43 33.59
CA SER A 31 21.40 -35.76 33.47
C SER A 31 22.80 -35.68 32.84
N ALA A 32 22.95 -34.90 31.78
CA ALA A 32 24.22 -34.70 31.07
C ALA A 32 25.30 -34.01 31.92
N SER A 33 24.92 -33.06 32.81
CA SER A 33 25.89 -32.40 33.70
C SER A 33 26.51 -33.36 34.72
N ASN A 34 25.79 -34.43 35.09
CA ASN A 34 26.23 -35.42 36.07
C ASN A 34 26.83 -36.68 35.41
N GLU A 35 26.82 -36.78 34.08
CA GLU A 35 27.28 -37.94 33.33
C GLU A 35 28.81 -38.02 33.38
N THR A 36 29.39 -39.15 33.80
CA THR A 36 30.86 -39.29 33.97
C THR A 36 31.62 -39.27 32.65
N HIS A 37 31.04 -39.83 31.58
CA HIS A 37 31.70 -40.05 30.29
C HIS A 37 31.68 -38.83 29.35
N LEU A 38 30.91 -37.79 29.69
CA LEU A 38 30.86 -36.57 28.91
C LEU A 38 32.13 -35.73 29.16
N PRO A 39 32.75 -35.10 28.15
CA PRO A 39 33.85 -34.15 28.34
C PRO A 39 33.46 -33.01 29.30
N LEU A 40 34.42 -32.57 30.14
CA LEU A 40 34.17 -31.54 31.15
C LEU A 40 33.59 -30.25 30.57
N GLU A 41 34.11 -29.79 29.43
CA GLU A 41 33.62 -28.65 28.66
C GLU A 41 32.11 -28.74 28.34
N LEU A 42 31.61 -29.93 28.01
CA LEU A 42 30.20 -30.15 27.69
C LEU A 42 29.33 -30.26 28.95
N LYS A 43 29.88 -30.72 30.08
CA LYS A 43 29.18 -30.69 31.38
C LYS A 43 29.01 -29.26 31.87
N ASP A 44 30.04 -28.45 31.73
CA ASP A 44 30.01 -27.03 32.08
C ASP A 44 29.07 -26.25 31.15
N ALA A 45 29.05 -26.60 29.85
CA ALA A 45 28.05 -26.07 28.94
C ALA A 45 26.62 -26.49 29.34
N ALA A 46 26.40 -27.75 29.71
CA ALA A 46 25.10 -28.23 30.16
C ALA A 46 24.62 -27.52 31.43
N SER A 47 25.50 -27.34 32.42
CA SER A 47 25.18 -26.64 33.68
C SER A 47 24.85 -25.16 33.45
N ARG A 48 25.54 -24.50 32.51
CA ARG A 48 25.23 -23.13 32.08
C ARG A 48 23.89 -23.03 31.33
N LEU A 49 23.56 -24.01 30.49
CA LEU A 49 22.30 -24.01 29.74
C LEU A 49 21.07 -24.27 30.62
N LEU A 50 21.24 -24.90 31.78
CA LEU A 50 20.15 -25.14 32.73
C LEU A 50 19.53 -23.86 33.29
N SER A 51 20.33 -22.80 33.46
CA SER A 51 19.86 -21.52 33.97
C SER A 51 19.25 -20.61 32.90
N GLN A 52 19.37 -20.97 31.62
CA GLN A 52 18.89 -20.17 30.50
C GLN A 52 17.50 -20.62 30.06
N ASP A 53 16.62 -19.67 29.74
CA ASP A 53 15.29 -19.97 29.16
C ASP A 53 15.37 -20.30 27.67
N ASN A 54 16.45 -19.91 27.01
CA ASN A 54 16.68 -20.07 25.58
C ASN A 54 18.00 -20.81 25.34
N VAL A 55 17.97 -21.84 24.50
CA VAL A 55 19.11 -22.72 24.23
C VAL A 55 19.40 -22.73 22.73
N HIS A 56 20.67 -22.56 22.36
CA HIS A 56 21.10 -22.74 20.98
C HIS A 56 21.10 -24.23 20.62
N TYR A 57 20.46 -24.58 19.50
CA TYR A 57 20.37 -25.96 19.01
C TYR A 57 21.75 -26.62 18.83
N VAL A 58 22.75 -25.85 18.41
CA VAL A 58 24.12 -26.36 18.19
C VAL A 58 24.73 -26.87 19.49
N SER A 59 24.59 -26.12 20.59
CA SER A 59 25.07 -26.51 21.91
C SER A 59 24.30 -27.69 22.49
N LEU A 60 22.98 -27.73 22.28
CA LEU A 60 22.17 -28.87 22.69
C LEU A 60 22.57 -30.15 21.93
N ARG A 61 22.80 -30.04 20.62
CA ARG A 61 23.19 -31.14 19.75
C ARG A 61 24.58 -31.68 20.08
N SER A 62 25.54 -30.81 20.43
CA SER A 62 26.88 -31.27 20.81
C SER A 62 26.84 -32.08 22.11
N ILE A 63 26.07 -31.64 23.10
CA ILE A 63 25.85 -32.38 24.35
C ILE A 63 25.15 -33.71 24.06
N TRP A 64 24.07 -33.71 23.26
CA TRP A 64 23.34 -34.93 22.86
C TRP A 64 24.21 -35.94 22.11
N THR A 65 25.06 -35.48 21.20
CA THR A 65 26.00 -36.33 20.45
C THR A 65 27.10 -36.90 21.35
N GLY A 66 27.50 -36.15 22.39
CA GLY A 66 28.49 -36.56 23.38
C GLY A 66 27.98 -37.51 24.47
N SER A 67 26.68 -37.51 24.76
CA SER A 67 26.07 -38.44 25.74
C SER A 67 26.07 -39.88 25.25
N GLN A 68 26.05 -40.85 26.18
CA GLN A 68 26.08 -42.27 25.82
C GLN A 68 24.86 -42.70 25.01
N PRO A 69 25.01 -43.57 23.99
CA PRO A 69 23.87 -44.05 23.20
C PRO A 69 22.76 -44.73 24.01
N SER A 70 23.10 -45.30 25.17
CA SER A 70 22.16 -45.97 26.09
C SER A 70 21.37 -45.02 26.99
N SER A 71 21.92 -43.85 27.33
CA SER A 71 21.28 -42.82 28.16
C SER A 71 20.60 -41.72 27.32
N ARG A 72 20.84 -41.74 26.00
CA ARG A 72 20.42 -40.72 25.07
C ARG A 72 18.90 -40.77 24.81
N PRO A 73 18.15 -39.69 25.10
CA PRO A 73 16.75 -39.61 24.72
C PRO A 73 16.61 -39.45 23.20
N GLU A 74 15.50 -39.91 22.63
CA GLU A 74 15.17 -39.67 21.23
C GLU A 74 15.07 -38.16 20.97
N LEU A 75 15.82 -37.66 19.98
CA LEU A 75 15.91 -36.21 19.73
C LEU A 75 14.55 -35.60 19.38
N MET A 76 13.70 -36.34 18.65
CA MET A 76 12.34 -35.91 18.33
C MET A 76 11.48 -35.74 19.58
N LEU A 77 11.55 -36.69 20.53
CA LEU A 77 10.84 -36.59 21.80
C LEU A 77 11.39 -35.48 22.69
N LEU A 78 12.72 -35.29 22.69
CA LEU A 78 13.38 -34.23 23.46
C LEU A 78 12.92 -32.83 23.02
N LEU A 79 12.83 -32.61 21.71
CA LEU A 79 12.42 -31.36 21.09
C LEU A 79 10.89 -31.22 20.96
N SER A 80 10.13 -32.27 21.26
CA SER A 80 8.67 -32.25 21.20
C SER A 80 8.11 -31.22 22.16
N GLY A 81 7.23 -30.36 21.66
CA GLY A 81 6.62 -29.27 22.43
C GLY A 81 7.56 -28.08 22.69
N SER A 82 8.74 -28.05 22.08
CA SER A 82 9.62 -26.88 22.18
C SER A 82 9.29 -25.80 21.14
N GLU A 83 9.41 -24.55 21.56
CA GLU A 83 9.13 -23.37 20.74
C GLU A 83 10.42 -22.84 20.09
N PHE A 84 10.38 -22.57 18.79
CA PHE A 84 11.50 -21.99 18.06
C PHE A 84 11.46 -20.46 18.15
N ILE A 85 12.54 -19.87 18.64
CA ILE A 85 12.65 -18.43 18.79
C ILE A 85 13.35 -17.88 17.54
N PHE A 86 12.54 -17.27 16.68
CA PHE A 86 13.04 -16.56 15.52
C PHE A 86 13.27 -15.09 15.89
N PRO A 87 14.52 -14.59 15.90
CA PRO A 87 14.74 -13.17 16.09
C PRO A 87 14.08 -12.43 14.91
N THR A 88 13.20 -11.48 15.20
CA THR A 88 12.64 -10.63 14.16
C THR A 88 13.80 -9.89 13.49
N PRO A 89 13.94 -9.98 12.16
CA PRO A 89 15.00 -9.27 11.46
C PRO A 89 14.88 -7.77 11.79
N LYS A 90 16.03 -7.10 11.95
CA LYS A 90 16.05 -5.67 12.27
C LYS A 90 15.14 -4.92 11.28
N PRO A 91 14.18 -4.12 11.75
CA PRO A 91 13.33 -3.33 10.87
C PRO A 91 14.18 -2.51 9.90
N ARG A 92 13.89 -2.63 8.61
CA ARG A 92 14.64 -1.91 7.57
C ARG A 92 14.55 -0.41 7.84
N GLU A 93 15.70 0.24 7.95
CA GLU A 93 15.75 1.69 8.03
C GLU A 93 15.12 2.29 6.77
N LYS A 94 14.08 3.10 6.94
CA LYS A 94 13.42 3.79 5.83
C LYS A 94 14.41 4.79 5.24
N GLY A 95 14.65 4.73 3.93
CA GLY A 95 15.52 5.70 3.25
C GLY A 95 14.99 7.13 3.37
N GLU A 96 15.89 8.11 3.33
CA GLU A 96 15.56 9.54 3.49
C GLU A 96 14.53 10.02 2.45
N GLU A 97 14.62 9.54 1.21
CA GLU A 97 13.64 9.85 0.17
C GLU A 97 12.22 9.38 0.53
N LEU A 98 12.10 8.20 1.13
CA LEU A 98 10.80 7.66 1.52
C LEU A 98 10.20 8.45 2.68
N LYS A 99 11.02 8.87 3.65
CA LYS A 99 10.59 9.74 4.75
C LYS A 99 10.10 11.09 4.22
N ALA A 100 10.84 11.70 3.28
CA ALA A 100 10.45 12.96 2.67
C ALA A 100 9.12 12.84 1.91
N ARG A 101 8.91 11.75 1.16
CA ARG A 101 7.64 11.48 0.48
C ARG A 101 6.48 11.29 1.45
N LEU A 102 6.68 10.54 2.53
CA LEU A 102 5.65 10.34 3.55
C LEU A 102 5.26 11.67 4.22
N ARG A 103 6.24 12.51 4.56
CA ARG A 103 5.98 13.84 5.12
C ARG A 103 5.19 14.73 4.15
N LYS A 104 5.49 14.68 2.85
CA LYS A 104 4.74 15.42 1.83
C LYS A 104 3.29 14.94 1.73
N LEU A 105 3.07 13.63 1.80
CA LEU A 105 1.71 13.06 1.78
C LEU A 105 0.91 13.44 3.01
N GLU A 106 1.56 13.47 4.17
CA GLU A 106 0.97 13.91 5.44
C GLU A 106 0.56 15.38 5.37
N GLU A 107 1.44 16.28 4.91
CA GLU A 107 1.11 17.71 4.74
C GLU A 107 -0.07 17.91 3.77
N LEU A 108 -0.14 17.14 2.68
CA LEU A 108 -1.27 17.20 1.75
C LEU A 108 -2.58 16.73 2.41
N ALA A 109 -2.53 15.70 3.25
CA ALA A 109 -3.70 15.21 3.98
C ALA A 109 -4.18 16.25 5.00
N GLU A 110 -3.27 16.88 5.73
CA GLU A 110 -3.58 17.96 6.69
C GLU A 110 -4.21 19.17 5.99
N ARG A 111 -3.63 19.62 4.87
CA ARG A 111 -4.21 20.70 4.07
C ARG A 111 -5.61 20.38 3.59
N LYS A 112 -5.86 19.14 3.16
CA LYS A 112 -7.19 18.70 2.73
C LYS A 112 -8.19 18.72 3.89
N ALA A 113 -7.78 18.23 5.06
CA ALA A 113 -8.62 18.29 6.26
C ALA A 113 -8.94 19.73 6.68
N TYR A 114 -7.95 20.63 6.63
CA TYR A 114 -8.18 22.06 6.88
C TYR A 114 -9.17 22.67 5.87
N GLN A 115 -9.04 22.33 4.58
CA GLN A 115 -9.98 22.78 3.55
C GLN A 115 -11.40 22.30 3.81
N GLU A 116 -11.56 21.07 4.30
CA GLU A 116 -12.87 20.52 4.67
C GLU A 116 -13.50 21.28 5.85
N LEU A 117 -12.71 21.65 6.86
CA LEU A 117 -13.18 22.45 8.00
C LEU A 117 -13.62 23.86 7.61
N VAL A 118 -12.98 24.47 6.61
CA VAL A 118 -13.24 25.84 6.18
C VAL A 118 -14.30 25.92 5.07
N LYS A 119 -14.68 24.78 4.49
CA LYS A 119 -15.61 24.66 3.36
C LYS A 119 -16.95 25.38 3.58
N ASP A 120 -17.48 25.35 4.80
CA ASP A 120 -18.80 25.94 5.12
C ASP A 120 -18.73 27.45 5.41
N ILE A 121 -17.53 27.98 5.63
CA ILE A 121 -17.30 29.38 6.03
C ILE A 121 -16.87 30.22 4.83
N THR A 122 -15.97 29.68 4.00
CA THR A 122 -15.57 30.34 2.76
C THR A 122 -16.56 30.03 1.66
N PRO A 123 -17.08 31.02 0.91
CA PRO A 123 -17.87 30.73 -0.28
C PRO A 123 -17.03 29.84 -1.19
N SER A 124 -17.56 28.66 -1.53
CA SER A 124 -16.93 27.73 -2.45
C SER A 124 -16.52 28.52 -3.69
N LYS A 125 -15.21 28.65 -3.93
CA LYS A 125 -14.72 28.93 -5.27
C LYS A 125 -15.00 27.66 -6.06
N GLU A 126 -16.28 27.45 -6.42
CA GLU A 126 -16.58 26.81 -7.68
C GLU A 126 -15.84 27.66 -8.70
N THR A 127 -14.66 27.18 -9.08
CA THR A 127 -13.93 27.70 -10.21
C THR A 127 -14.86 27.48 -11.40
N THR A 128 -15.67 28.49 -11.68
CA THR A 128 -16.29 28.81 -12.97
C THR A 128 -15.17 29.05 -13.98
N GLU A 129 -14.29 28.08 -14.14
CA GLU A 129 -13.34 28.00 -15.22
C GLU A 129 -13.93 27.01 -16.22
N PRO A 130 -14.46 27.48 -17.35
CA PRO A 130 -14.79 26.61 -18.45
C PRO A 130 -13.51 25.83 -18.79
N PHE A 131 -13.57 24.50 -18.70
CA PHE A 131 -12.53 23.54 -19.16
C PHE A 131 -11.37 23.15 -18.23
N SER A 132 -11.44 23.31 -16.90
CA SER A 132 -10.33 22.86 -16.02
C SER A 132 -10.42 21.39 -15.59
N SER A 133 -11.59 20.74 -15.69
CA SER A 133 -11.73 19.32 -15.32
C SER A 133 -11.40 18.40 -16.48
N TYR A 134 -10.43 17.49 -16.31
CA TYR A 134 -10.08 16.44 -17.30
C TYR A 134 -11.29 15.65 -17.79
N LYS A 135 -12.31 15.48 -16.93
CA LYS A 135 -13.59 14.85 -17.29
C LYS A 135 -14.42 15.69 -18.26
N ASP A 136 -14.37 17.00 -18.13
CA ASP A 136 -15.07 17.94 -19.01
C ASP A 136 -14.37 18.05 -20.37
N GLN A 137 -13.03 17.93 -20.40
CA GLN A 137 -12.27 17.89 -21.65
C GLN A 137 -12.53 16.61 -22.45
N LEU A 138 -12.61 15.46 -21.78
CA LEU A 138 -13.01 14.20 -22.42
C LEU A 138 -14.49 14.22 -22.85
N GLY A 139 -15.37 14.76 -22.01
CA GLY A 139 -16.79 14.89 -22.31
C GLY A 139 -17.05 15.81 -23.51
N PHE A 140 -16.31 16.93 -23.59
CA PHE A 140 -16.41 17.86 -24.71
C PHE A 140 -15.92 17.24 -26.01
N GLY A 141 -14.75 16.57 -26.01
CA GLY A 141 -14.25 15.88 -27.21
C GLY A 141 -15.19 14.77 -27.70
N LEU A 142 -15.78 14.00 -26.77
CA LEU A 142 -16.77 12.98 -27.09
C LEU A 142 -18.07 13.58 -27.64
N HIS A 143 -18.52 14.69 -27.07
CA HIS A 143 -19.72 15.40 -27.53
C HIS A 143 -19.53 15.91 -28.96
N VAL A 144 -18.43 16.61 -29.24
CA VAL A 144 -18.09 17.11 -30.58
C VAL A 144 -17.95 15.96 -31.58
N GLY A 145 -17.29 14.86 -31.19
CA GLY A 145 -17.18 13.68 -32.06
C GLY A 145 -18.54 13.07 -32.42
N LEU A 146 -19.45 13.00 -31.45
CA LEU A 146 -20.80 12.47 -31.66
C LEU A 146 -21.64 13.39 -32.55
N THR A 147 -21.60 14.70 -32.34
CA THR A 147 -22.36 15.67 -33.15
C THR A 147 -21.84 15.74 -34.58
N MET A 148 -20.52 15.64 -34.79
CA MET A 148 -19.92 15.50 -36.13
C MET A 148 -20.39 14.21 -36.82
N PHE A 149 -20.33 13.07 -36.12
CA PHE A 149 -20.77 11.79 -36.70
C PHE A 149 -22.25 11.82 -37.10
N THR A 150 -23.12 12.32 -36.22
CA THR A 150 -24.55 12.47 -36.52
C THR A 150 -24.77 13.46 -37.67
N GLY A 151 -24.06 14.58 -37.71
CA GLY A 151 -24.13 15.54 -38.81
C GLY A 151 -23.76 14.94 -40.17
N TYR A 152 -22.70 14.13 -40.21
CA TYR A 152 -22.29 13.40 -41.41
C TYR A 152 -23.39 12.44 -41.89
N LEU A 153 -23.93 11.62 -41.00
CA LEU A 153 -24.99 10.66 -41.32
C LEU A 153 -26.26 11.34 -41.84
N VAL A 154 -26.67 12.42 -41.18
CA VAL A 154 -27.85 13.21 -41.58
C VAL A 154 -27.62 13.87 -42.94
N GLY A 155 -26.46 14.49 -43.15
CA GLY A 155 -26.10 15.09 -44.44
C GLY A 155 -25.99 14.08 -45.57
N TYR A 156 -25.40 12.91 -45.28
CA TYR A 156 -25.29 11.79 -46.22
C TYR A 156 -26.66 11.25 -46.60
N ALA A 157 -27.55 11.03 -45.62
CA ALA A 157 -28.90 10.55 -45.86
C ALA A 157 -29.76 11.57 -46.62
N ALA A 158 -29.66 12.86 -46.28
CA ALA A 158 -30.39 13.93 -46.95
C ALA A 158 -30.02 14.05 -48.43
N PHE A 159 -28.72 14.02 -48.76
CA PHE A 159 -28.27 14.08 -50.15
C PHE A 159 -28.53 12.78 -50.91
N ARG A 160 -28.46 11.63 -50.24
CA ARG A 160 -28.87 10.35 -50.83
C ARG A 160 -30.35 10.33 -51.19
N ALA A 161 -31.20 10.94 -50.35
CA ALA A 161 -32.62 11.08 -50.63
C ALA A 161 -32.90 12.09 -51.76
N LEU A 162 -32.12 13.16 -51.86
CA LEU A 162 -32.36 14.26 -52.81
C LEU A 162 -31.76 14.04 -54.21
N PHE A 163 -30.59 13.41 -54.31
CA PHE A 163 -29.84 13.21 -55.56
C PHE A 163 -29.71 11.72 -55.96
N GLY A 164 -30.48 10.85 -55.32
CA GLY A 164 -30.48 9.41 -55.57
C GLY A 164 -29.20 8.69 -55.12
N HIS A 165 -29.04 7.44 -55.57
CA HIS A 165 -28.00 6.50 -55.13
C HIS A 165 -26.56 6.83 -55.58
N SER A 166 -26.28 8.05 -56.04
CA SER A 166 -24.92 8.43 -56.46
C SER A 166 -24.00 8.54 -55.23
N PRO A 167 -22.96 7.68 -55.10
CA PRO A 167 -22.12 7.65 -53.90
C PRO A 167 -21.34 8.96 -53.69
N ALA A 168 -20.93 9.61 -54.78
CA ALA A 168 -20.19 10.85 -54.75
C ALA A 168 -21.01 12.03 -54.18
N MET A 169 -22.27 12.19 -54.60
CA MET A 169 -23.14 13.28 -54.12
C MET A 169 -23.58 13.05 -52.67
N SER A 170 -23.82 11.80 -52.29
CA SER A 170 -24.14 11.45 -50.90
C SER A 170 -22.95 11.74 -49.96
N ALA A 171 -21.72 11.43 -50.39
CA ALA A 171 -20.50 11.76 -49.65
C ALA A 171 -20.31 13.29 -49.52
N ALA A 172 -20.55 14.04 -50.60
CA ALA A 172 -20.52 15.51 -50.57
C ALA A 172 -21.55 16.08 -49.57
N GLY A 173 -22.75 15.50 -49.51
CA GLY A 173 -23.77 15.85 -48.52
C GLY A 173 -23.35 15.56 -47.08
N GLY A 174 -22.66 14.44 -46.85
CA GLY A 174 -22.08 14.13 -45.54
C GLY A 174 -21.02 15.15 -45.11
N ILE A 175 -20.15 15.59 -46.03
CA ILE A 175 -19.17 16.65 -45.77
C ILE A 175 -19.87 17.99 -45.48
N LEU A 176 -20.91 18.34 -46.22
CA LEU A 176 -21.71 19.54 -45.95
C LEU A 176 -22.42 19.46 -44.60
N GLY A 177 -22.94 18.28 -44.24
CA GLY A 177 -23.53 17.98 -42.94
C GLY A 177 -22.52 18.10 -41.79
N LEU A 178 -21.27 17.69 -41.99
CA LEU A 178 -20.19 17.92 -41.03
C LEU A 178 -19.94 19.40 -40.79
N VAL A 179 -19.84 20.21 -41.85
CA VAL A 179 -19.62 21.66 -41.73
C VAL A 179 -20.80 22.33 -41.01
N GLY A 180 -22.04 21.93 -41.33
CA GLY A 180 -23.24 22.42 -40.66
C GLY A 180 -23.29 22.05 -39.17
N ALA A 181 -22.95 20.80 -38.83
CA ALA A 181 -22.88 20.35 -37.44
C ALA A 181 -21.79 21.10 -36.65
N MET A 182 -20.63 21.37 -37.25
CA MET A 182 -19.57 22.17 -36.63
C MET A 182 -20.03 23.59 -36.30
N LEU A 183 -20.81 24.24 -37.19
CA LEU A 183 -21.35 25.58 -36.93
C LEU A 183 -22.41 25.57 -35.82
N LEU A 184 -23.30 24.57 -35.81
CA LEU A 184 -24.30 24.40 -34.75
C LEU A 184 -23.66 24.14 -33.38
N GLU A 185 -22.67 23.26 -33.33
CA GLU A 185 -21.89 22.96 -32.12
C GLU A 185 -21.24 24.24 -31.57
N THR A 186 -20.60 25.02 -32.46
CA THR A 186 -19.98 26.30 -32.07
C THR A 186 -20.99 27.30 -31.53
N LEU A 187 -22.18 27.38 -32.13
CA LEU A 187 -23.25 28.27 -31.66
C LEU A 187 -23.82 27.83 -30.31
N LEU A 188 -24.09 26.54 -30.14
CA LEU A 188 -24.57 25.97 -28.88
C LEU A 188 -23.54 26.13 -27.76
N PHE A 189 -22.26 25.99 -28.10
CA PHE A 189 -21.15 26.23 -27.19
C PHE A 189 -21.12 27.69 -26.72
N ILE A 190 -21.28 28.65 -27.63
CA ILE A 190 -21.36 30.09 -27.30
C ILE A 190 -22.57 30.37 -26.40
N ILE A 191 -23.76 29.83 -26.71
CA ILE A 191 -24.96 30.06 -25.90
C ILE A 191 -24.80 29.46 -24.50
N ARG A 192 -24.31 28.23 -24.41
CA ARG A 192 -24.11 27.54 -23.13
C ARG A 192 -23.07 28.23 -22.25
N THR A 193 -22.03 28.79 -22.84
CA THR A 193 -21.02 29.57 -22.11
C THR A 193 -21.48 30.98 -21.75
N SER A 194 -22.53 31.49 -22.41
CA SER A 194 -23.05 32.85 -22.21
C SER A 194 -24.17 32.95 -21.16
N ASP A 195 -24.60 31.86 -20.53
CA ASP A 195 -25.71 31.88 -19.58
C ASP A 195 -25.35 32.72 -18.33
N PRO A 196 -26.05 33.83 -18.04
CA PRO A 196 -25.78 34.65 -16.87
C PRO A 196 -26.27 33.93 -15.59
N ALA A 197 -25.34 33.71 -14.66
CA ALA A 197 -25.49 33.03 -13.38
C ALA A 197 -26.90 33.07 -12.74
N PRO A 198 -27.41 31.95 -12.18
CA PRO A 198 -28.68 31.94 -11.46
C PRO A 198 -28.58 32.83 -10.22
N LYS A 199 -29.45 33.85 -10.15
CA LYS A 199 -29.60 34.71 -8.98
C LYS A 199 -30.02 33.86 -7.78
N SER A 200 -29.06 33.57 -6.89
CA SER A 200 -29.29 32.96 -5.59
C SER A 200 -30.16 33.91 -4.74
N ASN A 201 -31.41 33.50 -4.52
CA ASN A 201 -32.33 34.14 -3.59
C ASN A 201 -31.79 34.00 -2.16
N ARG A 202 -31.08 35.03 -1.67
CA ARG A 202 -30.77 35.19 -0.24
C ARG A 202 -32.07 35.39 0.54
N THR A 203 -32.57 34.32 1.14
CA THR A 203 -33.58 34.38 2.20
C THR A 203 -33.02 35.16 3.39
N LYS A 204 -33.72 36.22 3.78
CA LYS A 204 -33.40 37.05 4.94
C LYS A 204 -33.54 36.21 6.22
N LEU A 205 -32.43 35.93 6.90
CA LEU A 205 -32.46 35.44 8.28
C LEU A 205 -32.56 36.66 9.22
N LYS A 206 -33.72 36.82 9.84
CA LYS A 206 -34.00 37.82 10.88
C LYS A 206 -33.28 37.38 12.17
N LYS A 207 -32.40 38.23 12.71
CA LYS A 207 -31.73 38.06 14.01
C LYS A 207 -32.57 38.75 15.13
N PRO A 208 -32.27 38.44 16.40
CA PRO A 208 -33.19 38.03 17.47
C PRO A 208 -34.22 39.06 17.90
#